data_AF-A0A963AEU6-F1
#
_entry.id   AF-A0A963AEU6-F1
#
_cell.length_a   1.000
_cell.length_b   1.000
_cell.length_c   1.000
_cell.angle_alpha   90.00
_cell.angle_beta   90.00
_cell.angle_gamma   90.00
#
_symmetry.space_group_name_H-M   'P 1'
#
loop_
_entity.id
_entity.type
_entity.pdbx_description
1 polymer ?
#
loop_
_entity_poly.entity_id
_entity_poly.type
_entity_poly.pdbx_seq_one_letter_code
_entity_poly.pdbx_strand_id
1 'polypeptide(L)'
;MADSKAYQDGFRVSALEADIAFFDAKLSLLQQQPSNPYLKAQARVYQVLTSVLSSNLVLLSRRRLEPGMGTIEVMEVGPLREADRESSAYHLLQAVSGRRQ
;
A
#
# COMPACT_ATOMS: atom_id res chain seq x y z
N MET A 1 22.01 -4.35 -29.47
CA MET A 1 22.05 -4.58 -28.00
C MET A 1 20.95 -3.84 -27.22
N ALA A 2 19.98 -3.17 -27.86
CA ALA A 2 18.90 -2.47 -27.18
C ALA A 2 17.72 -3.37 -26.71
N ASP A 3 17.54 -4.54 -27.34
CA ASP A 3 16.36 -5.39 -27.12
C ASP A 3 16.31 -6.11 -25.76
N SER A 4 17.45 -6.40 -25.14
CA SER A 4 17.48 -7.15 -23.87
C SER A 4 16.93 -6.35 -22.70
N LYS A 5 17.16 -5.02 -22.67
CA LYS A 5 16.70 -4.14 -21.59
C LYS A 5 15.19 -3.94 -21.61
N ALA A 6 14.63 -3.69 -22.80
CA ALA A 6 13.19 -3.52 -22.97
C ALA A 6 12.40 -4.79 -22.63
N TYR A 7 12.95 -5.97 -22.94
CA TYR A 7 12.36 -7.26 -22.57
C TYR A 7 12.35 -7.48 -21.05
N GLN A 8 13.45 -7.16 -20.37
CA GLN A 8 13.53 -7.27 -18.91
C GLN A 8 12.59 -6.28 -18.19
N ASP A 9 12.45 -5.06 -18.71
CA ASP A 9 11.51 -4.09 -18.15
C ASP A 9 10.05 -4.52 -18.37
N GLY A 10 9.72 -5.09 -19.53
CA GLY A 10 8.40 -5.68 -19.79
C GLY A 10 8.08 -6.84 -18.83
N PHE A 11 9.03 -7.76 -18.63
CA PHE A 11 8.88 -8.87 -17.68
C PHE A 11 8.67 -8.37 -16.24
N ARG A 12 9.40 -7.34 -15.82
CA ARG A 12 9.27 -6.72 -14.49
C ARG A 12 7.91 -6.06 -14.27
N VAL A 13 7.37 -5.38 -15.27
CA VAL A 13 6.03 -4.77 -15.20
C VAL A 13 4.98 -5.87 -15.02
N SER A 14 5.00 -6.90 -15.87
CA SER A 14 4.02 -8.00 -15.77
C SER A 14 4.12 -8.78 -14.46
N ALA A 15 5.32 -8.96 -13.91
CA ALA A 15 5.48 -9.58 -12.59
C ALA A 15 4.84 -8.73 -11.48
N LEU A 16 5.06 -7.41 -11.49
CA LEU A 16 4.44 -6.52 -10.51
C LEU A 16 2.91 -6.46 -10.64
N GLU A 17 2.37 -6.48 -11.86
CA GLU A 17 0.92 -6.54 -12.11
C GLU A 17 0.32 -7.82 -11.52
N ALA A 18 0.99 -8.96 -11.73
CA ALA A 18 0.56 -10.24 -11.17
C ALA A 18 0.57 -10.23 -9.63
N ASP A 19 1.61 -9.66 -9.02
CA ASP A 19 1.72 -9.56 -7.56
C ASP A 19 0.63 -8.64 -6.98
N ILE A 20 0.35 -7.50 -7.62
CA ILE A 20 -0.75 -6.59 -7.24
C ILE A 20 -2.09 -7.34 -7.28
N ALA A 21 -2.39 -8.01 -8.40
CA ALA A 21 -3.63 -8.76 -8.56
C ALA A 21 -3.77 -9.88 -7.51
N PHE A 22 -2.66 -10.53 -7.14
CA PHE A 22 -2.65 -11.53 -6.08
C PHE A 22 -3.03 -10.93 -4.72
N PHE A 23 -2.46 -9.78 -4.34
CA PHE A 23 -2.80 -9.14 -3.07
C PHE A 23 -4.23 -8.59 -3.03
N ASP A 24 -4.74 -8.07 -4.15
CA ASP A 24 -6.15 -7.65 -4.27
C ASP A 24 -7.11 -8.83 -4.10
N ALA A 25 -6.78 -9.99 -4.70
CA ALA A 25 -7.55 -11.21 -4.51
C ALA A 25 -7.52 -11.67 -3.04
N LYS A 26 -6.36 -11.60 -2.38
CA LYS A 26 -6.25 -11.93 -0.95
C LYS A 26 -7.04 -10.98 -0.06
N LEU A 27 -7.03 -9.68 -0.34
CA LEU A 27 -7.86 -8.70 0.37
C LEU A 27 -9.35 -9.01 0.23
N SER A 28 -9.79 -9.33 -0.98
CA SER A 28 -11.19 -9.71 -1.27
C SER A 28 -11.61 -10.96 -0.48
N LEU A 29 -10.73 -11.95 -0.37
CA LEU A 29 -10.97 -13.15 0.45
C LEU A 29 -11.05 -12.85 1.94
N LEU A 30 -10.22 -11.94 2.45
CA LEU A 30 -10.24 -11.55 3.87
C LEU A 30 -11.54 -10.85 4.26
N GLN A 31 -12.16 -10.10 3.35
CA GLN A 31 -13.44 -9.42 3.60
C GLN A 31 -14.61 -10.39 3.77
N GLN A 32 -14.50 -11.61 3.25
CA GLN A 32 -15.52 -12.66 3.39
C GLN A 32 -15.39 -13.44 4.70
N GLN A 33 -14.29 -13.26 5.44
CA GLN A 33 -14.02 -13.99 6.68
C GLN A 33 -14.50 -13.22 7.91
N PRO A 34 -14.91 -13.91 8.98
CA PRO A 34 -15.21 -13.27 10.26
C PRO A 34 -14.01 -12.47 10.77
N SER A 35 -14.23 -11.18 11.04
CA SER A 35 -13.16 -10.27 11.43
C SER A 35 -12.52 -10.71 12.75
N ASN A 36 -11.20 -10.93 12.73
CA ASN A 36 -10.38 -11.09 13.92
C ASN A 36 -9.14 -10.16 13.86
N PRO A 37 -8.47 -9.88 14.99
CA PRO A 37 -7.31 -8.97 15.02
C PRO A 37 -6.16 -9.38 14.08
N TYR A 38 -5.93 -10.68 13.92
CA TYR A 38 -4.90 -11.22 13.02
C TYR A 38 -5.24 -10.92 11.55
N LEU A 39 -6.47 -11.18 11.11
CA LEU A 39 -6.92 -10.90 9.76
C LEU A 39 -6.93 -9.40 9.46
N LYS A 40 -7.23 -8.55 10.46
CA LYS A 40 -7.10 -7.08 10.33
C LYS A 40 -5.65 -6.66 10.10
N ALA A 41 -4.70 -7.24 10.85
CA ALA A 41 -3.28 -6.97 10.64
C ALA A 41 -2.82 -7.47 9.27
N GLN A 42 -3.26 -8.66 8.86
CA GLN A 42 -2.96 -9.23 7.55
C GLN A 42 -3.49 -8.36 6.41
N ALA A 43 -4.72 -7.86 6.52
CA ALA A 43 -5.29 -6.93 5.54
C ALA A 43 -4.46 -5.65 5.42
N ARG A 44 -3.99 -5.07 6.55
CA ARG A 44 -3.10 -3.90 6.53
C ARG A 44 -1.79 -4.19 5.80
N VAL A 45 -1.20 -5.35 6.02
CA VAL A 45 0.03 -5.75 5.31
C VAL A 45 -0.21 -5.83 3.81
N TYR A 46 -1.29 -6.47 3.37
CA TYR A 46 -1.62 -6.54 1.94
C TYR A 46 -1.90 -5.17 1.32
N GLN A 47 -2.55 -4.26 2.04
CA GLN A 47 -2.74 -2.87 1.59
C GLN A 47 -1.41 -2.14 1.39
N VAL A 48 -0.48 -2.26 2.35
CA VAL A 48 0.84 -1.62 2.25
C VAL A 48 1.63 -2.21 1.07
N LEU A 49 1.64 -3.53 0.91
CA LEU A 49 2.33 -4.19 -0.20
C LEU A 49 1.75 -3.75 -1.56
N THR A 50 0.43 -3.72 -1.69
CA THR A 50 -0.25 -3.25 -2.91
C THR A 50 0.13 -1.81 -3.26
N SER A 51 0.19 -0.93 -2.26
CA SER A 51 0.59 0.48 -2.45
C SER A 51 2.05 0.61 -2.92
N VAL A 52 2.98 -0.14 -2.32
CA VAL A 52 4.40 -0.12 -2.69
C VAL A 52 4.61 -0.66 -4.10
N LEU A 53 3.99 -1.79 -4.43
CA LEU A 53 4.09 -2.40 -5.76
C LEU A 53 3.49 -1.51 -6.84
N SER A 54 2.33 -0.90 -6.58
CA SER A 54 1.70 0.05 -7.50
C SER A 54 2.60 1.27 -7.76
N SER A 55 3.27 1.78 -6.71
CA SER A 55 4.20 2.90 -6.84
C SER A 55 5.40 2.52 -7.72
N ASN A 56 5.97 1.33 -7.51
CA ASN A 56 7.06 0.79 -8.33
C ASN A 56 6.64 0.58 -9.79
N LEU A 57 5.41 0.11 -10.02
CA LEU A 57 4.87 -0.09 -11.35
C LEU A 57 4.73 1.23 -12.11
N VAL A 58 4.25 2.29 -11.46
CA VAL A 58 4.19 3.64 -12.05
C VAL A 58 5.60 4.13 -12.42
N LEU A 59 6.59 3.90 -11.55
CA LEU A 59 7.97 4.31 -11.82
C LEU A 59 8.58 3.55 -13.01
N LEU A 60 8.39 2.23 -13.09
CA LEU A 60 8.87 1.43 -14.22
C LEU A 60 8.15 1.80 -15.52
N SER A 61 6.84 2.04 -15.46
CA SER A 61 6.05 2.47 -16.62
C SER A 61 6.53 3.83 -17.15
N ARG A 62 6.87 4.77 -16.27
CA ARG A 62 7.45 6.07 -16.65
C ARG A 62 8.84 5.93 -17.27
N ARG A 63 9.70 5.06 -16.73
CA ARG A 63 11.03 4.78 -17.33
C ARG A 63 10.93 4.15 -18.71
N ARG A 64 9.87 3.38 -18.97
CA ARG A 64 9.60 2.81 -20.31
C ARG A 64 9.19 3.90 -21.32
N LEU A 65 8.52 4.96 -20.87
CA LEU A 65 8.06 6.07 -21.70
C LEU A 65 9.16 7.11 -21.95
N GLU A 66 10.08 7.30 -21.01
CA GLU A 66 11.18 8.28 -21.09
C GLU A 66 12.53 7.59 -20.86
N PRO A 67 13.24 7.13 -21.91
CA PRO A 67 14.49 6.38 -21.77
C PRO A 67 15.69 7.21 -21.23
N GLY A 68 15.49 8.47 -20.83
CA GLY A 68 16.56 9.45 -20.59
C GLY A 68 16.65 10.10 -19.22
N MET A 69 15.70 9.91 -18.29
CA MET A 69 15.80 10.52 -16.96
C MET A 69 16.33 9.55 -15.90
N GLY A 70 17.60 9.75 -15.59
CA GLY A 70 18.33 9.05 -14.53
C GLY A 70 17.79 9.32 -13.13
N THR A 71 17.98 8.30 -12.28
CA THR A 71 18.16 8.32 -10.82
C THR A 71 17.54 9.48 -10.05
N ILE A 72 16.48 9.25 -9.27
CA ILE A 72 16.25 10.00 -8.01
C ILE A 72 15.51 9.13 -6.97
N GLU A 73 16.18 9.04 -5.82
CA GLU A 73 15.76 8.98 -4.40
C GLU A 73 14.49 8.23 -3.99
N VAL A 74 14.73 7.21 -3.15
CA VAL A 74 13.72 6.61 -2.27
C VAL A 74 13.20 7.70 -1.36
N MET A 75 11.95 8.12 -1.56
CA MET A 75 11.25 8.97 -0.60
C MET A 75 11.05 8.13 0.66
N GLU A 76 11.83 8.41 1.71
CA GLU A 76 11.56 7.82 3.02
C GLU A 76 10.12 8.15 3.40
N VAL A 77 9.35 7.09 3.70
CA VAL A 77 8.02 7.23 4.27
C VAL A 77 8.23 7.85 5.65
N GLY A 78 8.06 9.17 5.74
CA GLY A 78 8.14 9.89 7.01
C GLY A 78 7.24 9.22 8.06
N PRO A 79 7.61 9.28 9.35
CA PRO A 79 6.84 8.61 10.39
C PRO A 79 5.38 9.03 10.29
N LEU A 80 4.46 8.04 10.30
CA LEU A 80 3.02 8.31 10.34
C LEU A 80 2.76 9.38 11.40
N ARG A 81 2.28 10.55 10.97
CA ARG A 81 1.89 11.64 11.87
C ARG A 81 0.98 11.07 12.95
N GLU A 82 1.39 11.20 14.20
CA GLU A 82 0.61 10.82 15.40
C GLU A 82 -0.69 11.62 15.56
N ALA A 83 -0.94 12.62 14.69
CA ALA A 83 -2.10 13.50 14.72
C ALA A 83 -3.45 12.77 14.56
N ASP A 84 -3.49 11.57 13.97
CA ASP A 84 -4.74 10.81 13.80
C ASP A 84 -5.07 9.87 14.97
N ARG A 85 -4.19 9.75 16.00
CA ARG A 85 -4.51 8.95 17.20
C ARG A 85 -5.27 9.72 18.27
N GLU A 86 -5.15 11.05 18.31
CA GLU A 86 -5.71 11.83 19.41
C GLU A 86 -7.17 12.24 19.21
N SER A 87 -7.68 12.29 17.98
CA SER A 87 -9.09 12.69 17.76
C SER A 87 -10.11 11.60 18.17
N SER A 88 -9.72 10.32 18.17
CA SER A 88 -10.65 9.24 18.55
C SER A 88 -10.76 8.99 20.06
N ALA A 89 -9.77 9.40 20.86
CA ALA A 89 -9.76 9.12 22.31
C ALA A 89 -10.58 10.14 23.13
N TYR A 90 -10.63 11.40 22.69
CA TYR A 90 -11.38 12.45 23.40
C TYR A 90 -12.90 12.37 23.17
N HIS A 91 -13.35 11.85 22.03
CA HIS A 91 -14.79 11.71 21.77
C HIS A 91 -15.46 10.55 22.52
N LEU A 92 -14.71 9.54 22.98
CA LEU A 92 -15.27 8.42 23.74
C LEU A 92 -15.30 8.66 25.25
N LEU A 93 -14.54 9.63 25.78
CA LEU A 93 -14.51 9.93 27.22
C LEU A 93 -15.55 10.97 27.66
N GLN A 94 -16.12 11.76 26.74
CA GLN A 94 -17.20 12.69 27.08
C GLN A 94 -18.59 12.05 27.13
N ALA A 95 -18.78 10.86 26.56
CA ALA A 95 -20.08 10.18 26.55
C ALA A 95 -20.38 9.39 27.85
N VAL A 96 -19.39 9.15 28.72
CA VAL A 96 -19.55 8.31 29.92
C VAL A 96 -19.67 9.13 31.23
N SER A 97 -19.25 10.40 31.25
CA SER A 97 -19.34 11.25 32.45
C SER A 97 -20.64 12.07 32.58
N GLY A 98 -21.61 11.92 31.68
CA GLY A 98 -22.86 12.69 31.67
C GLY A 98 -24.07 12.02 32.32
N ARG A 99 -23.92 10.91 33.05
CA ARG A 99 -25.04 10.19 33.69
C ARG A 99 -24.81 9.94 35.18
N ARG A 100 -24.72 11.01 35.96
CA ARG A 100 -25.12 11.04 37.37
C ARG A 100 -25.66 12.43 37.72
N GLN A 101 -26.97 12.58 37.61
CA GLN A 101 -27.79 13.33 38.56
C GLN A 101 -28.94 12.42 38.96
#